data_AF-A0A937NJ27-F1
#
_entry.id   AF-A0A937NJ27-F1
#
_cell.length_a   1.000
_cell.length_b   1.000
_cell.length_c   1.000
_cell.angle_alpha   90.00
_cell.angle_beta   90.00
_cell.angle_gamma   90.00
#
_symmetry.space_group_name_H-M   'P 1'
#
loop_
_entity.id
_entity.type
_entity.pdbx_description
1 polymer ?
#
loop_
_entity_poly.entity_id
_entity_poly.type
_entity_poly.pdbx_seq_one_letter_code
_entity_poly.pdbx_strand_id
1 'polypeptide(L)' 'MDYKVADLARQISSVKKAALKLKESARDIPAIECNVDRILSSIKMLEINISDISEL' A
#
# COMPACT_ATOMS: atom_id res chain seq x y z
N MET A 1 6.45 11.03 18.81
CA MET A 1 6.95 10.22 17.67
C MET A 1 5.76 9.59 16.95
N ASP A 2 4.78 9.09 17.72
CA ASP A 2 3.49 8.52 17.28
C ASP A 2 2.74 9.28 16.19
N TYR A 3 2.62 10.61 16.26
CA TYR A 3 1.87 11.38 15.27
C TYR A 3 2.42 11.18 13.84
N LYS A 4 3.75 11.06 13.69
CA LYS A 4 4.38 10.82 12.39
C LYS A 4 4.12 9.42 11.88
N VAL A 5 4.18 8.41 12.76
CA VAL A 5 3.92 7.00 12.42
C VAL A 5 2.46 6.82 11.99
N ALA A 6 1.53 7.43 12.73
CA ALA A 6 0.11 7.42 12.40
C ALA A 6 -0.18 8.14 11.07
N ASP A 7 0.51 9.24 10.77
CA ASP A 7 0.36 9.93 9.48
C ASP A 7 0.86 9.07 8.32
N LEU A 8 2.04 8.47 8.44
CA LEU A 8 2.58 7.55 7.44
C LEU A 8 1.66 6.33 7.23
N ALA A 9 1.11 5.75 8.30
CA ALA A 9 0.15 4.66 8.20
C ALA A 9 -1.09 5.05 7.39
N ARG A 10 -1.62 6.27 7.60
CA ARG A 10 -2.76 6.79 6.82
C ARG A 10 -2.41 7.01 5.35
N GLN A 11 -1.20 7.51 5.07
CA GLN A 11 -0.72 7.68 3.69
C GLN A 11 -0.57 6.32 2.99
N ILE A 12 0.07 5.34 3.63
CA ILE A 12 0.21 3.96 3.09
C ILE A 12 -1.17 3.34 2.81
N SER A 13 -2.12 3.48 3.75
CA SER A 13 -3.50 3.02 3.55
C SER A 13 -4.19 3.68 2.35
N SER A 14 -3.94 4.97 2.13
CA SER A 14 -4.51 5.72 1.00
C SER A 14 -3.94 5.24 -0.33
N VAL A 15 -2.62 4.99 -0.41
CA VAL A 15 -1.98 4.43 -1.60
C VAL A 15 -2.50 3.01 -1.89
N LYS A 16 -2.69 2.18 -0.86
CA LYS A 16 -3.28 0.84 -0.99
C LYS A 16 -4.66 0.87 -1.63
N LYS A 17 -5.53 1.76 -1.14
CA LYS A 17 -6.90 1.92 -1.69
C LYS A 17 -6.86 2.34 -3.16
N ALA A 18 -5.96 3.27 -3.52
CA ALA A 18 -5.78 3.69 -4.91
C ALA A 18 -5.28 2.54 -5.80
N ALA A 19 -4.31 1.75 -5.33
CA ALA A 19 -3.79 0.59 -6.05
C ALA A 19 -4.87 -0.50 -6.25
N LEU A 20 -5.66 -0.81 -5.23
CA LEU A 20 -6.78 -1.76 -5.35
C LEU A 20 -7.83 -1.28 -6.36
N LYS A 21 -8.22 0.00 -6.31
CA LYS A 21 -9.14 0.59 -7.28
C LYS A 21 -8.59 0.54 -8.71
N LEU A 22 -7.28 0.77 -8.87
CA LEU A 22 -6.60 0.63 -10.16
C LEU A 22 -6.64 -0.82 -10.65
N LYS A 23 -6.43 -1.81 -9.76
CA LYS A 23 -6.54 -3.23 -10.09
C LYS A 23 -7.93 -3.59 -10.63
N GLU A 24 -8.97 -3.13 -9.94
CA GLU A 24 -10.37 -3.37 -10.34
C GLU A 24 -10.69 -2.73 -11.69
N SER A 25 -10.19 -1.51 -11.93
CA SER A 25 -10.46 -0.76 -13.17
C SER A 25 -9.65 -1.28 -14.37
N ALA A 26 -8.53 -1.95 -14.12
CA ALA A 26 -7.63 -2.49 -15.13
C ALA A 26 -7.86 -3.98 -15.44
N ARG A 27 -9.02 -4.52 -15.01
CA ARG A 27 -9.43 -5.88 -15.35
C ARG A 27 -9.29 -6.08 -16.86
N ASP A 28 -8.64 -7.17 -17.25
CA ASP A 28 -8.37 -7.54 -18.65
C ASP A 28 -7.19 -6.81 -19.32
N ILE A 29 -6.36 -6.07 -18.56
CA ILE A 29 -5.07 -5.54 -19.03
C ILE A 29 -3.92 -6.19 -18.24
N PRO A 30 -3.40 -7.36 -18.67
CA PRO A 30 -2.47 -8.17 -17.88
C PRO A 30 -1.20 -7.43 -17.43
N ALA A 31 -0.69 -6.52 -18.27
CA ALA A 31 0.48 -5.72 -17.94
C ALA A 31 0.23 -4.78 -16.76
N ILE A 32 -0.98 -4.20 -16.68
CA ILE A 32 -1.37 -3.31 -15.58
C ILE A 32 -1.63 -4.15 -14.32
N GLU A 33 -2.36 -5.26 -14.42
CA GLU A 33 -2.59 -6.16 -13.28
C GLU A 33 -1.27 -6.61 -12.63
N CYS A 34 -0.29 -7.06 -13.43
CA CYS A 34 1.03 -7.43 -12.94
C CYS A 34 1.75 -6.28 -12.22
N ASN A 35 1.64 -5.06 -12.74
CA ASN A 35 2.27 -3.90 -12.12
C ASN A 35 1.58 -3.49 -10.82
N VAL A 36 0.25 -3.56 -10.78
CA VAL A 36 -0.51 -3.29 -9.56
C VAL A 36 -0.20 -4.32 -8.48
N ASP A 37 0.00 -5.59 -8.82
CA ASP A 37 0.41 -6.62 -7.86
C ASP A 37 1.79 -6.37 -7.25
N ARG A 38 2.76 -5.92 -8.05
CA ARG A 38 4.07 -5.50 -7.54
C ARG A 38 3.94 -4.31 -6.58
N ILE A 39 3.13 -3.31 -6.95
CA ILE A 39 2.86 -2.14 -6.09
C ILE A 39 2.24 -2.58 -4.76
N LEU A 40 1.22 -3.44 -4.79
CA LEU A 40 0.57 -3.96 -3.58
C LEU A 40 1.55 -4.73 -2.69
N SER A 41 2.50 -5.46 -3.28
CA SER A 41 3.55 -6.15 -2.52
C SER A 41 4.48 -5.17 -1.81
N SER A 42 4.91 -4.10 -2.49
CA SER A 42 5.71 -3.03 -1.86
C SER A 42 4.94 -2.31 -0.76
N ILE A 43 3.64 -2.04 -0.96
CA ILE A 43 2.77 -1.45 0.06
C ILE A 43 2.69 -2.35 1.29
N LYS A 44 2.57 -3.67 1.11
CA LYS A 44 2.53 -4.61 2.22
C LYS A 44 3.81 -4.57 3.06
N MET A 45 4.97 -4.42 2.42
CA MET A 45 6.24 -4.21 3.14
C MET A 45 6.24 -2.92 3.96
N LEU A 46 5.72 -1.82 3.40
CA LEU A 46 5.60 -0.55 4.13
C LEU A 46 4.65 -0.67 5.33
N GLU A 47 3.54 -1.43 5.20
CA GLU A 47 2.65 -1.73 6.32
C GLU A 47 3.40 -2.46 7.45
N ILE A 48 4.21 -3.46 7.12
CA ILE A 48 5.04 -4.18 8.11
C ILE A 48 6.04 -3.24 8.77
N ASN A 49 6.79 -2.47 7.98
CA ASN A 49 7.80 -1.55 8.52
C ASN A 49 7.21 -0.51 9.48
N ILE A 50 5.99 -0.03 9.24
CA ILE A 50 5.32 0.91 10.12
C ILE A 50 4.73 0.23 11.36
N SER A 51 4.19 -0.99 11.24
CA SER A 51 3.76 -1.78 12.40
C SER A 51 4.91 -2.05 13.35
N ASP A 52 6.06 -2.49 12.83
CA ASP A 52 7.25 -2.78 13.63
C ASP A 52 7.73 -1.56 14.43
N ILE A 53 7.65 -0.36 13.83
CA ILE A 53 8.01 0.91 14.48
C ILE A 53 6.97 1.32 15.53
N SER A 54 5.69 0.98 15.35
CA SER A 54 4.62 1.33 16.30
C SER A 54 4.57 0.42 17.52
N GLU A 55 5.22 -0.74 17.49
CA GLU A 55 5.34 -1.69 18.61
C GLU A 55 6.59 -1.43 19.50
N LEU A 56 7.45 -0.48 19.10
CA LEU A 56 8.65 0.01 19.81
C LEU A 56 8.35 1.23 20.69
#